data_AF-A0A8T5QNY3-F1
#
_entry.id   AF-A0A8T5QNY3-F1
#
_cell.length_a   1.000
_cell.length_b   1.000
_cell.length_c   1.000
_cell.angle_alpha   90.00
_cell.angle_beta   90.00
_cell.angle_gamma   90.00
#
_symmetry.space_group_name_H-M   'P 1'
#
loop_
_entity.id
_entity.type
_entity.pdbx_description
1 polymer ?
#
loop_
_entity_poly.entity_id
_entity_poly.type
_entity_poly.pdbx_seq_one_letter_code
_entity_poly.pdbx_strand_id
1 'polypeptide(L)' 'MILLLKCPRCKNNMKYQAKQQILTGKRKTCVYCGRSFKIGENVLKKVDK' A
#
# COMPACT_ATOMS: atom_id res chain seq x y z
N MET A 1 7.41 2.19 -9.98
CA MET A 1 6.10 2.73 -9.59
C MET A 1 6.02 2.89 -8.08
N ILE A 2 5.72 4.10 -7.58
CA ILE A 2 5.51 4.32 -6.14
C ILE A 2 4.00 4.43 -5.91
N LEU A 3 3.48 3.74 -4.91
CA LEU A 3 2.07 3.77 -4.55
C LEU A 3 1.92 4.38 -3.17
N LEU A 4 0.92 5.24 -3.04
CA LEU A 4 0.46 5.69 -1.75
C LEU A 4 -0.61 4.73 -1.25
N LEU A 5 -0.35 4.05 -0.13
CA LEU A 5 -1.29 3.15 0.53
C LEU A 5 -1.86 3.79 1.77
N LYS A 6 -3.13 3.54 2.05
CA LYS A 6 -3.76 3.91 3.33
C LYS A 6 -3.96 2.68 4.18
N CYS A 7 -3.55 2.73 5.44
CA CYS A 7 -3.89 1.65 6.35
C CYS A 7 -5.39 1.72 6.73
N PRO A 8 -6.16 0.62 6.62
CA PRO A 8 -7.57 0.62 7.00
C PRO A 8 -7.80 0.78 8.52
N ARG A 9 -6.79 0.42 9.34
CA ARG A 9 -6.89 0.48 10.80
C ARG A 9 -6.52 1.86 11.35
N CYS A 10 -5.28 2.31 11.11
CA CYS A 10 -4.79 3.58 11.66
C CYS A 10 -4.97 4.76 10.70
N LYS A 11 -5.49 4.55 9.50
CA LYS A 11 -5.70 5.59 8.46
C LYS A 11 -4.45 6.33 8.02
N ASN A 12 -3.26 5.92 8.48
CA ASN A 12 -1.98 6.49 8.07
C ASN A 12 -1.64 6.14 6.63
N ASN A 13 -0.98 7.10 5.97
CA ASN A 13 -0.52 6.99 4.60
C ASN A 13 0.91 6.44 4.56
N MET A 14 1.18 5.57 3.60
CA MET A 14 2.46 4.88 3.47
C MET A 14 2.88 4.82 2.02
N LYS A 15 4.14 5.14 1.75
CA LYS A 15 4.71 4.92 0.42
C LYS A 15 5.07 3.44 0.26
N TYR A 16 4.71 2.86 -0.87
CA TYR A 16 5.06 1.50 -1.26
C TYR A 16 5.67 1.51 -2.65
N GLN A 17 6.94 1.14 -2.73
CA GLN A 17 7.61 0.99 -4.01
C GLN A 17 7.27 -0.38 -4.57
N ALA A 18 6.38 -0.41 -5.56
CA ALA A 18 6.07 -1.62 -6.28
C ALA A 18 7.18 -1.88 -7.30
N LYS A 19 7.88 -3.01 -7.13
CA LYS A 19 8.84 -3.53 -8.13
C LYS A 19 8.15 -4.18 -9.32
N GLN A 20 6.89 -4.59 -9.18
CA GLN A 20 6.11 -5.30 -10.20
C GLN A 20 4.74 -4.64 -10.38
N GLN A 21 4.21 -4.69 -11.61
CA GLN A 21 2.95 -4.04 -12.00
C GLN A 21 1.72 -4.72 -11.38
N ILE A 22 1.81 -6.02 -11.07
CA ILE A 22 0.70 -6.82 -10.54
C ILE A 22 0.73 -6.82 -9.01
N LEU A 23 -0.26 -6.17 -8.40
CA LEU A 23 -0.37 -5.98 -6.95
C LEU A 23 -1.62 -6.62 -6.34
N THR A 24 -2.46 -7.23 -7.16
CA THR A 24 -3.80 -7.73 -6.81
C THR A 24 -3.78 -8.77 -5.67
N GLY A 25 -2.69 -9.52 -5.52
CA GLY A 25 -2.50 -10.49 -4.42
C GLY A 25 -1.50 -10.06 -3.34
N LYS A 26 -0.81 -8.93 -3.50
CA LYS A 26 0.26 -8.52 -2.57
C LYS A 26 -0.34 -7.94 -1.30
N ARG A 27 0.16 -8.37 -0.14
CA ARG A 27 -0.15 -7.80 1.18
C ARG A 27 1.01 -6.95 1.66
N LYS A 28 0.70 -5.88 2.40
CA LYS A 28 1.69 -5.06 3.10
C LYS A 28 1.29 -4.88 4.55
N THR A 29 2.28 -4.94 5.41
CA THR A 29 2.15 -4.64 6.84
C THR A 29 2.29 -3.14 7.06
N CYS A 30 1.39 -2.59 7.85
CA CYS A 30 1.47 -1.20 8.28
C CYS A 30 2.65 -1.01 9.24
N VAL A 31 3.52 -0.03 8.96
CA VAL A 31 4.66 0.30 9.84
C VAL A 31 4.22 0.98 11.14
N TYR A 32 3.00 1.52 11.20
CA TYR A 32 2.49 2.25 12.36
C TYR A 32 1.70 1.38 13.33
N CYS A 33 0.87 0.45 12.82
CA CYS A 33 -0.01 -0.36 13.66
C CYS A 33 0.23 -1.88 13.52
N GLY A 34 1.22 -2.30 12.73
CA GLY A 34 1.54 -3.72 12.52
C GLY A 34 0.48 -4.51 11.75
N ARG A 35 -0.61 -3.88 11.29
CA ARG A 35 -1.70 -4.57 10.59
C ARG A 35 -1.30 -4.91 9.15
N SER A 36 -1.46 -6.18 8.76
CA SER A 36 -1.35 -6.62 7.36
C SER A 36 -2.64 -6.37 6.60
N PHE A 37 -2.55 -5.79 5.42
CA PHE A 37 -3.69 -5.51 4.52
C PHE A 37 -3.31 -5.71 3.06
N LYS A 38 -4.32 -5.88 2.19
CA LYS A 38 -4.09 -6.06 0.75
C LYS A 38 -3.77 -4.72 0.09
N ILE A 39 -2.70 -4.68 -0.69
CA ILE A 39 -2.20 -3.46 -1.32
C ILE A 39 -3.22 -2.95 -2.34
N GLY A 40 -3.69 -3.82 -3.24
CA GLY A 40 -4.59 -3.46 -4.34
C GLY A 40 -5.88 -2.74 -3.90
N GLU A 41 -6.48 -3.17 -2.81
CA GLU A 41 -7.73 -2.59 -2.26
C GLU A 41 -7.49 -1.30 -1.46
N ASN A 42 -6.23 -1.00 -1.11
CA ASN A 42 -5.88 0.11 -0.23
C ASN A 42 -4.91 1.11 -0.89
N VAL A 43 -4.82 1.09 -2.23
CA VAL A 43 -4.07 2.08 -3.01
C VAL A 43 -4.89 3.37 -3.11
N LEU A 44 -4.35 4.48 -2.60
CA LEU A 44 -4.93 5.82 -2.77
C LEU A 44 -4.54 6.44 -4.10
N LYS A 45 -3.23 6.43 -4.41
CA LYS A 45 -2.69 7.02 -5.64
C LYS A 45 -1.53 6.20 -6.16
N LYS A 46 -1.51 6.06 -7.49
CA LYS A 46 -0.37 5.61 -8.27
C LYS A 46 0.49 6.85 -8.55
N VAL A 47 1.70 6.90 -8.00
CA VAL A 47 2.70 7.90 -8.36
C VAL A 47 3.56 7.26 -9.44
N ASP A 48 3.10 7.41 -10.69
CA ASP A 48 3.93 7.25 -11.87
C ASP A 48 4.74 8.54 -12.00
N LYS A 49 6.07 8.38 -12.12
CA LYS A 49 6.98 9.48 -12.43
C LYS A 49 7.34 9.34 -13.89
#